data_AF-A0A914ANV8-F1
#
_entry.id   AF-A0A914ANV8-F1
#
_cell.length_a   1.000
_cell.length_b   1.000
_cell.length_c   1.000
_cell.angle_alpha   90.00
_cell.angle_beta   90.00
_cell.angle_gamma   90.00
#
_symmetry.space_group_name_H-M   'P 1'
#
loop_
_entity.id
_entity.type
_entity.pdbx_description
1 polymer ?
#
loop_
_entity_poly.entity_id
_entity_poly.type
_entity_poly.pdbx_seq_one_letter_code
_entity_poly.pdbx_strand_id
1 'polypeptide(L)'
;MATRDPLLSNLKAVLLRLKENKQPITDGDPDLLILCDTMECILRKGLKKPGSLFGLYKRDYWCWMESMITAPGSARLHPMFPIAIEACKSSNKVRSHQGRGRLLLRICLHKKILAVPIEQLLKNSRMLETWYDPLLSIIGSELLVESLTSLLFWASEIQFDLNIKNASFLDETWTLPVYRQYEFVPCKDLGVVIRHIRNRVLVAEVKPDSIGAHKDRLEPGDILDELYGKSLYGSAKGGKIPSILRQHEGWPIYISVIKCHLRTGKVFYNIKDHLAVLRDEYAGFKVPIDRDPNHNRKSSKDKDQRDISHKLSGSSVHKVKYVGCTGVGKEGGTSVIESAILRVLEEHGRNPTTYKDVFLELGETNLITWEASDEDRIIMKHCYPEISSCGRRVDALLYFAYVAGDTTCTISKQFKCFVYLATCDKEVSELFHPCGS
;
A
#
# COMPACT_ATOMS: atom_id res chain seq x y z
N MET A 1 -8.29 24.31 -39.92
CA MET A 1 -7.62 24.84 -38.70
C MET A 1 -7.74 23.78 -37.63
N ALA A 2 -6.64 23.26 -37.10
CA ALA A 2 -6.69 22.22 -36.08
C ALA A 2 -7.37 22.78 -34.82
N THR A 3 -8.60 22.34 -34.56
CA THR A 3 -9.35 22.67 -33.34
C THR A 3 -8.59 22.13 -32.14
N ARG A 4 -7.79 23.00 -31.52
CA ARG A 4 -6.98 22.66 -30.34
C ARG A 4 -7.92 22.52 -29.14
N ASP A 5 -8.15 21.28 -28.70
CA ASP A 5 -8.97 21.02 -27.52
C ASP A 5 -8.23 21.46 -26.24
N PRO A 6 -8.87 22.22 -25.33
CA PRO A 6 -8.23 22.67 -24.10
C PRO A 6 -7.85 21.51 -23.18
N LEU A 7 -8.63 20.42 -23.13
CA LEU A 7 -8.31 19.26 -22.29
C LEU A 7 -7.08 18.52 -22.80
N LEU A 8 -6.91 18.39 -24.12
CA LEU A 8 -5.70 17.80 -24.70
C LEU A 8 -4.47 18.70 -24.47
N SER A 9 -4.66 20.02 -24.51
CA SER A 9 -3.59 20.98 -24.20
C SER A 9 -3.16 20.89 -22.73
N ASN A 10 -4.13 20.78 -21.81
CA ASN A 10 -3.88 20.60 -20.39
C ASN A 10 -3.21 19.26 -20.10
N LEU A 11 -3.68 18.17 -20.73
CA LEU A 11 -3.11 16.84 -20.61
C LEU A 11 -1.64 16.85 -21.06
N LYS A 12 -1.35 17.46 -22.22
CA LYS A 12 0.02 17.61 -22.70
C LYS A 12 0.89 18.39 -21.72
N ALA A 13 0.40 19.52 -21.20
CA ALA A 13 1.15 20.37 -20.29
C ALA A 13 1.48 19.66 -18.97
N VAL A 14 0.51 18.92 -18.39
CA VAL A 14 0.75 18.19 -17.12
C VAL A 14 1.66 16.99 -17.33
N LEU A 15 1.54 16.26 -18.44
CA LEU A 15 2.43 15.14 -18.75
C LEU A 15 3.88 15.59 -18.96
N LEU A 16 4.11 16.76 -19.56
CA LEU A 16 5.46 17.32 -19.69
C LEU A 16 6.10 17.60 -18.32
N ARG A 17 5.38 18.25 -17.40
CA ARG A 17 5.87 18.50 -16.03
C ARG A 17 6.14 17.20 -15.27
N LEU A 18 5.24 16.23 -15.37
CA LEU A 18 5.41 14.93 -14.71
C LEU A 18 6.58 14.11 -15.30
N LYS A 19 6.87 14.25 -16.60
CA LYS A 19 7.99 13.55 -17.26
C LYS A 19 9.36 14.14 -16.87
N GLU A 20 9.41 15.40 -16.46
CA GLU A 20 10.63 16.04 -15.95
C GLU A 20 11.04 15.51 -14.56
N ASN A 21 10.12 14.87 -13.83
CA ASN A 21 10.40 14.27 -12.53
C ASN A 21 11.27 13.01 -12.67
N LYS A 22 12.41 13.01 -11.97
CA LYS A 22 13.34 11.87 -11.93
C LYS A 22 12.90 10.75 -10.98
N GLN A 23 11.93 11.03 -10.11
CA GLN A 23 11.41 10.08 -9.12
C GLN A 23 10.00 9.63 -9.52
N PRO A 24 9.56 8.43 -9.11
CA PRO A 24 8.19 8.00 -9.31
C PRO A 24 7.19 9.02 -8.76
N ILE A 25 6.13 9.27 -9.52
CA ILE A 25 5.04 10.16 -9.13
C ILE A 25 4.21 9.47 -8.05
N THR A 26 4.04 10.13 -6.90
CA THR A 26 3.27 9.60 -5.76
C THR A 26 2.00 10.41 -5.52
N ASP A 27 1.12 9.95 -4.61
CA ASP A 27 -0.10 10.67 -4.22
C ASP A 27 0.11 12.08 -3.68
N GLY A 28 1.35 12.44 -3.32
CA GLY A 28 1.69 13.78 -2.86
C GLY A 28 1.94 14.80 -3.97
N ASP A 29 2.03 14.36 -5.23
CA ASP A 29 2.36 15.22 -6.35
C ASP A 29 1.14 16.06 -6.78
N PRO A 30 1.23 17.40 -6.82
CA PRO A 30 0.12 18.25 -7.23
C PRO A 30 -0.25 18.09 -8.71
N ASP A 31 0.70 17.72 -9.58
CA ASP A 31 0.43 17.50 -11.01
C ASP A 31 -0.31 16.17 -11.25
N LEU A 32 -0.20 15.19 -10.35
CA LEU A 32 -1.04 13.98 -10.40
C LEU A 32 -2.53 14.31 -10.30
N LEU A 33 -2.90 15.27 -9.44
CA LEU A 33 -4.29 15.71 -9.30
C LEU A 33 -4.81 16.30 -10.62
N ILE A 34 -4.01 17.16 -11.25
CA ILE A 34 -4.34 17.79 -12.52
C ILE A 34 -4.47 16.74 -13.64
N LEU A 35 -3.56 15.76 -13.68
CA LEU A 35 -3.63 14.65 -14.63
C LEU A 35 -4.92 13.84 -14.46
N CYS A 36 -5.22 13.41 -13.23
CA CYS A 36 -6.39 12.61 -12.91
C CYS A 36 -7.70 13.35 -13.26
N ASP A 37 -7.82 14.62 -12.87
CA ASP A 37 -8.98 15.46 -13.17
C ASP A 37 -9.15 15.71 -14.68
N THR A 38 -8.05 16.02 -15.38
CA THR A 38 -8.06 16.22 -16.84
C THR A 38 -8.49 14.94 -17.56
N MET A 39 -7.96 13.78 -17.16
CA MET A 39 -8.35 12.50 -17.74
C MET A 39 -9.82 12.17 -17.47
N GLU A 40 -10.32 12.40 -16.24
CA GLU A 40 -11.73 12.23 -15.91
C GLU A 40 -12.63 13.14 -16.78
N CYS A 41 -12.22 14.40 -17.01
CA CYS A 41 -12.92 15.32 -17.89
C CYS A 41 -12.94 14.84 -19.35
N ILE A 42 -11.82 14.34 -19.88
CA ILE A 42 -11.74 13.77 -21.24
C ILE A 42 -12.71 12.60 -21.39
N LEU A 43 -12.74 11.69 -20.40
CA LEU A 43 -13.60 10.51 -20.41
C LEU A 43 -15.10 10.82 -20.26
N ARG A 44 -15.45 11.96 -19.65
CA ARG A 44 -16.84 12.41 -19.55
C ARG A 44 -17.29 13.27 -20.72
N LYS A 45 -16.36 13.89 -21.45
CA LYS A 45 -16.70 14.79 -22.54
C LYS A 45 -17.41 14.05 -23.67
N GLY A 46 -18.63 14.49 -23.98
CA GLY A 46 -19.49 13.86 -24.98
C GLY A 46 -20.02 12.48 -24.58
N LEU A 47 -19.93 12.07 -23.32
CA LEU A 47 -20.54 10.83 -22.84
C LEU A 47 -22.07 10.94 -22.89
N LYS A 48 -22.72 10.04 -23.63
CA LYS A 48 -24.17 10.01 -23.78
C LYS A 48 -24.84 9.64 -22.46
N LYS A 49 -25.72 10.52 -21.99
CA LYS A 49 -26.61 10.27 -20.87
C LYS A 49 -27.98 9.82 -21.43
N PRO A 50 -28.36 8.54 -21.34
CA PRO A 50 -29.71 8.13 -21.71
C PRO A 50 -30.70 8.92 -20.86
N GLY A 51 -31.87 9.21 -21.42
CA GLY A 51 -32.96 9.87 -20.70
C GLY A 51 -33.27 9.09 -19.43
N SER A 52 -32.75 9.53 -18.30
CA SER A 52 -32.97 8.84 -17.04
C SER A 52 -34.39 9.18 -16.59
N LEU A 53 -35.33 8.24 -16.76
CA LEU A 53 -36.57 8.27 -16.00
C LEU A 53 -36.18 8.41 -14.51
N PHE A 54 -36.56 9.52 -13.89
CA PHE A 54 -36.34 9.84 -12.48
C PHE A 54 -34.88 9.88 -11.98
N GLY A 55 -33.88 10.06 -12.85
CA GLY A 55 -32.47 10.17 -12.42
C GLY A 55 -31.82 8.87 -11.87
N LEU A 56 -32.49 7.72 -12.01
CA LEU A 56 -32.05 6.42 -11.49
C LEU A 56 -30.85 5.80 -12.24
N TYR A 57 -30.63 6.13 -13.51
CA TYR A 57 -29.50 5.60 -14.29
C TYR A 57 -28.42 6.67 -14.52
N LYS A 58 -27.43 6.72 -13.62
CA LYS A 58 -26.23 7.53 -13.80
C LYS A 58 -25.18 6.76 -14.60
N ARG A 59 -25.17 6.89 -15.93
CA ARG A 59 -24.02 6.48 -16.74
C ARG A 59 -22.81 7.35 -16.40
N ASP A 60 -21.66 6.69 -16.24
CA ASP A 60 -20.35 7.34 -16.16
C ASP A 60 -19.34 6.50 -16.95
N TYR A 61 -18.12 7.00 -17.14
CA TYR A 61 -17.09 6.32 -17.93
C TYR A 61 -16.71 4.94 -17.37
N TRP A 62 -16.84 4.75 -16.06
CA TRP A 62 -16.68 3.43 -15.41
C TRP A 62 -17.60 2.37 -16.04
N CYS A 63 -18.85 2.71 -16.34
CA CYS A 63 -19.86 1.72 -16.75
C CYS A 63 -19.49 1.02 -18.06
N TRP A 64 -18.93 1.77 -19.03
CA TRP A 64 -18.51 1.15 -20.28
C TRP A 64 -17.22 0.36 -20.12
N MET A 65 -16.27 0.87 -19.32
CA MET A 65 -15.03 0.14 -18.99
C MET A 65 -15.33 -1.18 -18.29
N GLU A 66 -16.31 -1.20 -17.39
CA GLU A 66 -16.80 -2.42 -16.73
C GLU A 66 -17.47 -3.37 -17.73
N SER A 67 -18.36 -2.88 -18.60
CA SER A 67 -19.03 -3.75 -19.57
C SER A 67 -18.09 -4.37 -20.63
N MET A 68 -16.92 -3.75 -20.84
CA MET A 68 -15.94 -4.14 -21.85
C MET A 68 -15.39 -5.55 -21.63
N ILE A 69 -15.21 -5.98 -20.38
CA ILE A 69 -14.65 -7.31 -20.08
C ILE A 69 -15.65 -8.43 -20.46
N THR A 70 -16.94 -8.12 -20.51
CA THR A 70 -18.02 -9.04 -20.92
C THR A 70 -18.45 -8.89 -22.37
N ALA A 71 -17.93 -7.90 -23.09
CA ALA A 71 -18.36 -7.62 -24.47
C ALA A 71 -17.78 -8.64 -25.47
N PRO A 72 -18.48 -8.95 -26.58
CA PRO A 72 -17.93 -9.76 -27.66
C PRO A 72 -16.60 -9.17 -28.16
N GLY A 73 -15.56 -10.01 -28.24
CA GLY A 73 -14.19 -9.58 -28.61
C GLY A 73 -13.27 -9.22 -27.44
N SER A 74 -13.69 -9.45 -26.19
CA SER A 74 -12.88 -9.21 -24.98
C SER A 74 -11.67 -10.13 -24.81
N ALA A 75 -11.59 -11.24 -25.57
CA ALA A 75 -10.48 -12.20 -25.50
C ALA A 75 -9.09 -11.63 -25.83
N ARG A 76 -9.02 -10.42 -26.42
CA ARG A 76 -7.77 -9.73 -26.77
C ARG A 76 -7.37 -8.62 -25.80
N LEU A 77 -8.04 -8.52 -24.65
CA LEU A 77 -7.74 -7.53 -23.62
C LEU A 77 -6.39 -7.82 -22.95
N HIS A 78 -5.67 -6.76 -22.60
CA HIS A 78 -4.48 -6.86 -21.77
C HIS A 78 -4.84 -7.53 -20.42
N PRO A 79 -4.14 -8.59 -19.95
CA PRO A 79 -4.56 -9.38 -18.79
C PRO A 79 -4.73 -8.58 -17.50
N MET A 80 -3.95 -7.51 -17.32
CA MET A 80 -4.06 -6.63 -16.16
C MET A 80 -5.35 -5.82 -16.11
N PHE A 81 -6.03 -5.59 -17.24
CA PHE A 81 -7.22 -4.74 -17.27
C PHE A 81 -8.43 -5.42 -16.61
N PRO A 82 -8.78 -6.69 -16.91
CA PRO A 82 -9.78 -7.43 -16.13
C PRO A 82 -9.48 -7.51 -14.63
N ILE A 83 -8.21 -7.70 -14.25
CA ILE A 83 -7.77 -7.70 -12.84
C ILE A 83 -8.04 -6.33 -12.19
N ALA A 84 -7.75 -5.23 -12.90
CA ALA A 84 -8.02 -3.88 -12.42
C ALA A 84 -9.53 -3.61 -12.24
N ILE A 85 -10.36 -4.08 -13.18
CA ILE A 85 -11.83 -3.99 -13.06
C ILE A 85 -12.32 -4.76 -11.83
N GLU A 86 -11.84 -5.98 -11.62
CA GLU A 86 -12.27 -6.78 -10.47
C GLU A 86 -11.78 -6.20 -9.13
N ALA A 87 -10.58 -5.63 -9.09
CA ALA A 87 -10.09 -4.87 -7.93
C ALA A 87 -10.99 -3.67 -7.59
N CYS A 88 -11.51 -2.96 -8.60
CA CYS A 88 -12.43 -1.85 -8.39
C CYS A 88 -13.82 -2.32 -7.93
N LYS A 89 -14.30 -3.46 -8.44
CA LYS A 89 -15.59 -4.06 -8.07
C LYS A 89 -15.59 -4.62 -6.65
N SER A 90 -14.51 -5.29 -6.25
CA SER A 90 -14.32 -5.88 -4.92
C SER A 90 -13.98 -4.85 -3.84
N SER A 91 -13.63 -3.62 -4.21
CA SER A 91 -13.34 -2.55 -3.26
C SER A 91 -14.60 -2.08 -2.53
N ASN A 92 -14.61 -2.27 -1.22
CA ASN A 92 -15.68 -1.77 -0.34
C ASN A 92 -15.53 -0.28 0.03
N LYS A 93 -14.47 0.38 -0.47
CA LYS A 93 -14.14 1.79 -0.18
C LYS A 93 -14.77 2.78 -1.15
N VAL A 94 -15.21 2.31 -2.31
CA VAL A 94 -15.86 3.12 -3.35
C VAL A 94 -17.22 2.53 -3.72
N ARG A 95 -18.24 3.37 -3.87
CA ARG A 95 -19.63 2.93 -4.11
C ARG A 95 -20.24 3.49 -5.37
N SER A 96 -19.81 4.67 -5.82
CA SER A 96 -20.33 5.30 -7.03
C SER A 96 -19.58 4.86 -8.29
N HIS A 97 -20.22 4.99 -9.45
CA HIS A 97 -19.53 4.80 -10.74
C HIS A 97 -18.34 5.75 -10.89
N GLN A 98 -18.46 6.99 -10.41
CA GLN A 98 -17.36 7.96 -10.36
C GLN A 98 -16.20 7.42 -9.52
N GLY A 99 -16.44 7.03 -8.26
CA GLY A 99 -15.38 6.55 -7.38
C GLY A 99 -14.68 5.30 -7.90
N ARG A 100 -15.43 4.36 -8.48
CA ARG A 100 -14.85 3.19 -9.17
C ARG A 100 -14.04 3.59 -10.40
N GLY A 101 -14.54 4.53 -11.21
CA GLY A 101 -13.82 5.06 -12.35
C GLY A 101 -12.51 5.74 -11.94
N ARG A 102 -12.51 6.52 -10.87
CA ARG A 102 -11.32 7.19 -10.34
C ARG A 102 -10.31 6.19 -9.78
N LEU A 103 -10.77 5.16 -9.08
CA LEU A 103 -9.92 4.06 -8.63
C LEU A 103 -9.29 3.33 -9.81
N LEU A 104 -10.07 3.04 -10.85
CA LEU A 104 -9.58 2.40 -12.07
C LEU A 104 -8.50 3.24 -12.75
N LEU A 105 -8.70 4.56 -12.88
CA LEU A 105 -7.71 5.46 -13.46
C LEU A 105 -6.39 5.42 -12.69
N ARG A 106 -6.44 5.41 -11.35
CA ARG A 106 -5.25 5.28 -10.50
C ARG A 106 -4.54 3.94 -10.73
N ILE A 107 -5.29 2.84 -10.79
CA ILE A 107 -4.73 1.51 -11.09
C ILE A 107 -4.09 1.49 -12.49
N CYS A 108 -4.77 2.06 -13.48
CA CYS A 108 -4.29 2.12 -14.86
C CYS A 108 -3.00 2.95 -14.99
N LEU A 109 -2.88 4.06 -14.28
CA LEU A 109 -1.64 4.84 -14.21
C LEU A 109 -0.52 4.05 -13.55
N HIS A 110 -0.78 3.48 -12.36
CA HIS A 110 0.20 2.69 -11.61
C HIS A 110 0.67 1.44 -12.38
N LYS A 111 -0.22 0.80 -13.14
CA LYS A 111 0.10 -0.38 -13.97
C LYS A 111 0.49 -0.04 -15.41
N LYS A 112 0.54 1.24 -15.79
CA LYS A 112 0.88 1.72 -17.15
C LYS A 112 -0.03 1.15 -18.25
N ILE A 113 -1.31 0.95 -17.95
CA ILE A 113 -2.32 0.41 -18.87
C ILE A 113 -3.45 1.41 -19.18
N LEU A 114 -3.22 2.71 -19.01
CA LEU A 114 -4.25 3.74 -19.23
C LEU A 114 -4.77 3.78 -20.67
N ALA A 115 -3.93 3.45 -21.66
CA ALA A 115 -4.32 3.41 -23.07
C ALA A 115 -5.26 2.24 -23.41
N VAL A 116 -5.11 1.10 -22.72
CA VAL A 116 -5.82 -0.16 -23.00
C VAL A 116 -7.33 0.00 -23.15
N PRO A 117 -8.08 0.58 -22.18
CA PRO A 117 -9.53 0.73 -22.32
C PRO A 117 -9.93 1.60 -23.51
N ILE A 118 -9.13 2.62 -23.85
CA ILE A 118 -9.43 3.52 -24.97
C ILE A 118 -9.19 2.79 -26.30
N GLU A 119 -8.03 2.16 -26.47
CA GLU A 119 -7.72 1.37 -27.67
C GLU A 119 -8.75 0.28 -27.93
N GLN A 120 -9.22 -0.39 -26.88
CA GLN A 120 -10.23 -1.43 -27.03
C GLN A 120 -11.61 -0.84 -27.38
N LEU A 121 -11.96 0.31 -26.82
CA LEU A 121 -13.20 0.99 -27.18
C LEU A 121 -13.21 1.38 -28.66
N LEU A 122 -12.08 1.88 -29.18
CA LEU A 122 -11.94 2.27 -30.59
C LEU A 122 -12.02 1.08 -31.56
N LYS A 123 -11.60 -0.12 -31.13
CA LYS A 123 -11.78 -1.36 -31.90
C LYS A 123 -13.24 -1.84 -31.94
N ASN A 124 -14.13 -1.28 -31.11
CA ASN A 124 -15.53 -1.64 -31.03
C ASN A 124 -16.42 -0.44 -31.37
N SER A 125 -16.55 -0.14 -32.67
CA SER A 125 -17.31 1.02 -33.18
C SER A 125 -18.75 1.07 -32.64
N ARG A 126 -19.42 -0.08 -32.53
CA ARG A 126 -20.77 -0.15 -31.96
C ARG A 126 -20.82 0.33 -30.51
N MET A 127 -19.84 -0.08 -29.70
CA MET A 127 -19.73 0.36 -28.31
C MET A 127 -19.37 1.85 -28.24
N LEU A 128 -18.42 2.32 -29.05
CA LEU A 128 -18.06 3.73 -29.13
C LEU A 128 -19.28 4.61 -29.44
N GLU A 129 -20.03 4.27 -30.49
CA GLU A 129 -21.27 4.97 -30.88
C GLU A 129 -22.36 4.91 -29.80
N THR A 130 -22.44 3.79 -29.06
CA THR A 130 -23.41 3.63 -27.97
C THR A 130 -23.11 4.55 -26.78
N TRP A 131 -21.84 4.88 -26.54
CA TRP A 131 -21.41 5.58 -25.33
C TRP A 131 -21.05 7.03 -25.55
N TYR A 132 -20.55 7.40 -26.73
CA TYR A 132 -20.06 8.75 -27.01
C TYR A 132 -20.76 9.42 -28.18
N ASP A 133 -20.93 10.73 -28.05
CA ASP A 133 -21.29 11.63 -29.13
C ASP A 133 -20.03 11.95 -29.97
N PRO A 134 -20.01 11.67 -31.28
CA PRO A 134 -18.82 11.86 -32.11
C PRO A 134 -18.46 13.33 -32.37
N LEU A 135 -19.42 14.26 -32.20
CA LEU A 135 -19.18 15.70 -32.40
C LEU A 135 -18.68 16.38 -31.12
N LEU A 136 -19.07 15.87 -29.95
CA LEU A 136 -18.73 16.47 -28.66
C LEU A 136 -17.55 15.80 -27.97
N SER A 137 -17.34 14.50 -28.17
CA SER A 137 -16.31 13.74 -27.44
C SER A 137 -14.94 13.81 -28.11
N ILE A 138 -13.90 13.76 -27.28
CA ILE A 138 -12.52 13.60 -27.77
C ILE A 138 -12.31 12.19 -28.32
N ILE A 139 -12.87 11.18 -27.65
CA ILE A 139 -12.66 9.76 -27.97
C ILE A 139 -13.40 9.36 -29.25
N GLY A 140 -14.58 9.94 -29.52
CA GLY A 140 -15.35 9.69 -30.74
C GLY A 140 -14.95 10.56 -31.94
N SER A 141 -14.04 11.52 -31.77
CA SER A 141 -13.56 12.38 -32.84
C SER A 141 -12.30 11.80 -33.48
N GLU A 142 -12.34 11.52 -34.79
CA GLU A 142 -11.21 10.96 -35.55
C GLU A 142 -9.92 11.78 -35.40
N LEU A 143 -10.02 13.11 -35.40
CA LEU A 143 -8.86 14.00 -35.30
C LEU A 143 -8.31 14.11 -33.86
N LEU A 144 -9.20 14.19 -32.86
CA LEU A 144 -8.79 14.42 -31.47
C LEU A 144 -8.29 13.15 -30.79
N VAL A 145 -8.79 11.98 -31.20
CA VAL A 145 -8.42 10.70 -30.59
C VAL A 145 -6.98 10.28 -30.91
N GLU A 146 -6.44 10.66 -32.08
CA GLU A 146 -5.03 10.44 -32.42
C GLU A 146 -4.09 11.23 -31.48
N SER A 147 -4.47 12.49 -31.21
CA SER A 147 -3.75 13.34 -30.24
C SER A 147 -3.85 12.77 -28.82
N LEU A 148 -5.03 12.29 -28.42
CA LEU A 148 -5.20 11.61 -27.12
C LEU A 148 -4.31 10.36 -27.03
N THR A 149 -4.34 9.50 -28.03
CA THR A 149 -3.58 8.23 -28.06
C THR A 149 -2.07 8.49 -27.94
N SER A 150 -1.56 9.51 -28.64
CA SER A 150 -0.16 9.93 -28.53
C SER A 150 0.21 10.39 -27.11
N LEU A 151 -0.69 11.11 -26.42
CA LEU A 151 -0.48 11.54 -25.03
C LEU A 151 -0.61 10.38 -24.04
N LEU A 152 -1.48 9.41 -24.30
CA LEU A 152 -1.58 8.19 -23.47
C LEU A 152 -0.32 7.33 -23.58
N PHE A 153 0.32 7.29 -24.75
CA PHE A 153 1.64 6.68 -24.91
C PHE A 153 2.68 7.38 -24.01
N TRP A 154 2.73 8.71 -24.01
CA TRP A 154 3.62 9.48 -23.12
C TRP A 154 3.34 9.21 -21.64
N ALA A 155 2.06 9.08 -21.26
CA ALA A 155 1.69 8.73 -19.90
C ALA A 155 2.22 7.35 -19.47
N SER A 156 2.36 6.40 -20.42
CA SER A 156 2.89 5.06 -20.11
C SER A 156 4.40 5.05 -19.82
N GLU A 157 5.13 6.07 -20.27
CA GLU A 157 6.56 6.24 -19.98
C GLU A 157 6.81 6.72 -18.55
N ILE A 158 5.86 7.44 -17.95
CA ILE A 158 5.98 7.99 -16.59
C ILE A 158 5.83 6.86 -15.55
N GLN A 159 6.65 6.90 -14.50
CA GLN A 159 6.58 5.95 -13.38
C GLN A 159 5.64 6.49 -12.31
N PHE A 160 4.60 5.73 -11.95
CA PHE A 160 3.63 6.09 -10.93
C PHE A 160 3.67 5.09 -9.78
N ASP A 161 3.99 5.56 -8.57
CA ASP A 161 3.90 4.78 -7.33
C ASP A 161 2.76 5.33 -6.46
N LEU A 162 1.55 4.87 -6.79
CA LEU A 162 0.32 5.35 -6.16
C LEU A 162 -0.13 4.38 -5.08
N ASN A 163 -0.55 4.90 -3.93
CA ASN A 163 -1.18 4.09 -2.91
C ASN A 163 -2.64 3.78 -3.31
N ILE A 164 -2.84 2.65 -3.98
CA ILE A 164 -4.16 2.20 -4.43
C ILE A 164 -5.13 1.95 -3.27
N LYS A 165 -4.63 1.65 -2.05
CA LYS A 165 -5.48 1.48 -0.86
C LYS A 165 -6.11 2.79 -0.40
N ASN A 166 -5.51 3.94 -0.70
CA ASN A 166 -6.07 5.25 -0.40
C ASN A 166 -7.21 5.59 -1.38
N ALA A 167 -8.36 4.95 -1.18
CA ALA A 167 -9.49 4.99 -2.11
C ALA A 167 -10.78 5.53 -1.49
N SER A 168 -10.87 5.62 -0.15
CA SER A 168 -12.13 5.88 0.57
C SER A 168 -12.71 7.27 0.36
N PHE A 169 -12.02 8.18 -0.35
CA PHE A 169 -12.52 9.52 -0.70
C PHE A 169 -12.74 9.70 -2.21
N LEU A 170 -12.52 8.67 -3.03
CA LEU A 170 -12.60 8.80 -4.48
C LEU A 170 -14.04 9.01 -4.97
N ASP A 171 -15.05 8.59 -4.21
CA ASP A 171 -16.44 8.94 -4.51
C ASP A 171 -16.65 10.46 -4.49
N GLU A 172 -15.96 11.17 -3.59
CA GLU A 172 -16.13 12.60 -3.35
C GLU A 172 -15.11 13.49 -4.06
N THR A 173 -13.83 13.12 -4.08
CA THR A 173 -12.74 14.01 -4.52
C THR A 173 -11.50 13.26 -5.04
N TRP A 174 -10.72 13.93 -5.89
CA TRP A 174 -9.38 13.50 -6.24
C TRP A 174 -8.32 13.91 -5.19
N THR A 175 -8.61 14.91 -4.36
CA THR A 175 -7.70 15.33 -3.29
C THR A 175 -7.70 14.29 -2.18
N LEU A 176 -6.61 13.54 -2.06
CA LEU A 176 -6.48 12.50 -1.05
C LEU A 176 -5.63 12.98 0.13
N PRO A 177 -6.09 12.76 1.38
CA PRO A 177 -5.30 13.02 2.57
C PRO A 177 -4.19 11.98 2.74
N VAL A 178 -3.32 12.22 3.72
CA VAL A 178 -2.22 11.28 4.02
C VAL A 178 -2.79 9.95 4.48
N TYR A 179 -2.36 8.86 3.85
CA TYR A 179 -2.70 7.50 4.25
C TYR A 179 -1.50 6.86 4.93
N ARG A 180 -1.69 6.27 6.10
CA ARG A 180 -0.65 5.60 6.88
C ARG A 180 -1.12 4.22 7.29
N GLN A 181 -0.18 3.28 7.34
CA GLN A 181 -0.41 1.97 7.91
C GLN A 181 0.47 1.87 9.16
N TYR A 182 -0.13 1.39 10.24
CA TYR A 182 0.51 1.24 11.52
C TYR A 182 0.36 -0.19 12.02
N GLU A 183 1.39 -0.62 12.71
CA GLU A 183 1.43 -1.86 13.47
C GLU A 183 1.64 -1.50 14.94
N PHE A 184 0.74 -1.96 15.79
CA PHE A 184 0.81 -1.80 17.23
C PHE A 184 1.01 -3.17 17.89
N VAL A 185 1.62 -3.16 19.07
CA VAL A 185 1.75 -4.37 19.88
C VAL A 185 0.37 -4.97 20.19
N PRO A 186 0.28 -6.30 20.37
CA PRO A 186 -0.96 -6.94 20.78
C PRO A 186 -1.50 -6.29 22.07
N CYS A 187 -2.73 -5.79 22.03
CA CYS A 187 -3.36 -5.20 23.21
C CYS A 187 -4.89 -5.29 23.14
N LYS A 188 -5.53 -5.26 24.32
CA LYS A 188 -7.00 -5.28 24.43
C LYS A 188 -7.63 -3.89 24.24
N ASP A 189 -6.89 -2.84 24.60
CA ASP A 189 -7.29 -1.45 24.41
C ASP A 189 -6.11 -0.64 23.86
N LEU A 190 -6.30 -0.01 22.70
CA LEU A 190 -5.33 0.94 22.14
C LEU A 190 -5.33 2.28 22.87
N GLY A 191 -6.32 2.53 23.73
CA GLY A 191 -6.56 3.83 24.36
C GLY A 191 -7.09 4.86 23.38
N VAL A 192 -7.87 4.43 22.39
CA VAL A 192 -8.44 5.32 21.35
C VAL A 192 -9.95 5.32 21.48
N VAL A 193 -10.53 6.51 21.67
CA VAL A 193 -11.97 6.71 21.63
C VAL A 193 -12.37 6.95 20.18
N ILE A 194 -13.28 6.14 19.66
CA ILE A 194 -13.77 6.26 18.28
C ILE A 194 -15.26 6.60 18.22
N ARG A 195 -15.68 7.22 17.12
CA ARG A 195 -17.09 7.50 16.79
C ARG A 195 -17.38 7.12 15.35
N HIS A 196 -18.52 6.45 15.13
CA HIS A 196 -19.01 6.19 13.78
C HIS A 196 -19.86 7.39 13.35
N ILE A 197 -19.37 8.13 12.37
CA ILE A 197 -20.05 9.30 11.81
C ILE A 197 -20.26 9.05 10.33
N ARG A 198 -21.54 9.06 9.92
CA ARG A 198 -21.96 8.63 8.58
C ARG A 198 -21.40 7.22 8.29
N ASN A 199 -20.58 7.07 7.25
CA ASN A 199 -19.99 5.80 6.85
C ASN A 199 -18.53 5.62 7.30
N ARG A 200 -18.03 6.44 8.23
CA ARG A 200 -16.61 6.47 8.61
C ARG A 200 -16.42 6.34 10.13
N VAL A 201 -15.28 5.78 10.53
CA VAL A 201 -14.89 5.62 11.92
C VAL A 201 -13.83 6.68 12.23
N LEU A 202 -14.18 7.69 13.02
CA LEU A 202 -13.28 8.77 13.39
C LEU A 202 -12.71 8.58 14.78
N VAL A 203 -11.46 9.00 14.96
CA VAL A 203 -10.80 9.12 16.25
C VAL A 203 -11.30 10.39 16.95
N ALA A 204 -11.97 10.23 18.08
CA ALA A 204 -12.45 11.31 18.93
C ALA A 204 -11.37 11.75 19.93
N GLU A 205 -10.67 10.79 20.51
CA GLU A 205 -9.62 11.04 21.50
C GLU A 205 -8.57 9.93 21.45
N VAL A 206 -7.34 10.29 21.74
CA VAL A 206 -6.26 9.35 22.02
C VAL A 206 -5.83 9.60 23.46
N LYS A 207 -6.01 8.61 24.33
CA LYS A 207 -5.68 8.71 25.76
C LYS A 207 -4.17 8.93 25.93
N PRO A 208 -3.72 9.84 26.80
CA PRO A 208 -2.31 9.98 27.14
C PRO A 208 -1.71 8.65 27.59
N ASP A 209 -0.42 8.44 27.29
CA ASP A 209 0.36 7.25 27.65
C ASP A 209 -0.20 5.90 27.14
N SER A 210 -1.15 5.94 26.22
CA SER A 210 -1.70 4.76 25.57
C SER A 210 -0.84 4.28 24.39
N ILE A 211 -1.08 3.04 23.96
CA ILE A 211 -0.44 2.47 22.77
C ILE A 211 -0.79 3.28 21.51
N GLY A 212 -2.01 3.82 21.43
CA GLY A 212 -2.45 4.71 20.35
C GLY A 212 -1.75 6.08 20.35
N ALA A 213 -1.33 6.57 21.53
CA ALA A 213 -0.56 7.80 21.67
C ALA A 213 0.93 7.63 21.33
N HIS A 214 1.42 6.38 21.26
CA HIS A 214 2.83 6.13 21.02
C HIS A 214 3.29 6.70 19.67
N LYS A 215 4.30 7.58 19.72
CA LYS A 215 4.92 8.26 18.56
C LYS A 215 3.92 9.09 17.73
N ASP A 216 2.87 9.63 18.35
CA ASP A 216 1.88 10.50 17.68
C ASP A 216 1.29 9.89 16.39
N ARG A 217 1.17 8.55 16.35
CA ARG A 217 0.70 7.82 15.16
C ARG A 217 -0.77 8.11 14.88
N LEU A 218 -1.58 8.22 15.92
CA LEU A 218 -3.01 8.53 15.86
C LEU A 218 -3.27 9.91 16.48
N GLU A 219 -4.20 10.66 15.90
CA GLU A 219 -4.64 11.94 16.43
C GLU A 219 -6.16 12.11 16.33
N PRO A 220 -6.77 12.95 17.19
CA PRO A 220 -8.17 13.34 17.04
C PRO A 220 -8.46 13.87 15.63
N GLY A 221 -9.56 13.41 15.06
CA GLY A 221 -10.00 13.72 13.69
C GLY A 221 -9.54 12.72 12.63
N ASP A 222 -8.55 11.87 12.91
CA ASP A 222 -8.16 10.79 12.00
C ASP A 222 -9.31 9.83 11.71
N ILE A 223 -9.26 9.16 10.56
CA ILE A 223 -10.22 8.12 10.18
C ILE A 223 -9.52 6.76 10.21
N LEU A 224 -10.08 5.82 10.98
CA LEU A 224 -9.68 4.42 10.90
C LEU A 224 -10.33 3.80 9.66
N ASP A 225 -9.51 3.51 8.65
CA ASP A 225 -9.96 3.09 7.33
C ASP A 225 -10.00 1.57 7.17
N GLU A 226 -9.00 0.87 7.69
CA GLU A 226 -8.95 -0.60 7.71
C GLU A 226 -8.41 -1.11 9.04
N LEU A 227 -8.84 -2.32 9.39
CA LEU A 227 -8.33 -3.10 10.52
C LEU A 227 -8.07 -4.53 10.03
N TYR A 228 -6.83 -5.01 10.12
CA TYR A 228 -6.36 -6.27 9.50
C TYR A 228 -6.76 -6.39 8.02
N GLY A 229 -6.57 -5.32 7.25
CA GLY A 229 -6.92 -5.25 5.82
C GLY A 229 -8.43 -5.23 5.52
N LYS A 230 -9.30 -5.34 6.54
CA LYS A 230 -10.75 -5.25 6.37
C LYS A 230 -11.18 -3.78 6.46
N SER A 231 -11.81 -3.27 5.39
CA SER A 231 -12.34 -1.90 5.36
C SER A 231 -13.37 -1.67 6.47
N LEU A 232 -13.25 -0.54 7.16
CA LEU A 232 -14.19 -0.06 8.17
C LEU A 232 -15.28 0.87 7.59
N TYR A 233 -15.21 1.18 6.30
CA TYR A 233 -16.19 2.02 5.61
C TYR A 233 -17.60 1.38 5.67
N GLY A 234 -18.60 2.18 6.06
CA GLY A 234 -19.98 1.76 6.22
C GLY A 234 -20.20 0.71 7.32
N SER A 235 -19.24 0.52 8.23
CA SER A 235 -19.39 -0.43 9.34
C SER A 235 -20.41 0.08 10.38
N ALA A 236 -21.33 -0.79 10.78
CA ALA A 236 -22.32 -0.49 11.80
C ALA A 236 -21.67 -0.29 13.19
N LYS A 237 -22.28 0.58 14.01
CA LYS A 237 -21.86 0.82 15.40
C LYS A 237 -21.86 -0.51 16.18
N GLY A 238 -20.76 -0.81 16.89
CA GLY A 238 -20.70 -1.83 17.94
C GLY A 238 -20.36 -3.28 17.53
N GLY A 239 -20.34 -3.63 16.25
CA GLY A 239 -20.13 -5.03 15.82
C GLY A 239 -18.77 -5.34 15.22
N LYS A 240 -18.36 -4.58 14.20
CA LYS A 240 -17.28 -4.99 13.30
C LYS A 240 -15.89 -4.89 13.94
N ILE A 241 -15.57 -3.78 14.60
CA ILE A 241 -14.24 -3.56 15.19
C ILE A 241 -13.95 -4.52 16.34
N PRO A 242 -14.82 -4.64 17.38
CA PRO A 242 -14.57 -5.61 18.46
C PRO A 242 -14.51 -7.05 17.95
N SER A 243 -15.34 -7.41 16.96
CA SER A 243 -15.30 -8.74 16.36
C SER A 243 -13.97 -9.01 15.66
N ILE A 244 -13.45 -8.04 14.90
CA ILE A 244 -12.16 -8.20 14.22
C ILE A 244 -11.01 -8.31 15.24
N LEU A 245 -11.01 -7.48 16.29
CA LEU A 245 -9.99 -7.55 17.34
C LEU A 245 -10.00 -8.90 18.06
N ARG A 246 -11.18 -9.44 18.41
CA ARG A 246 -11.30 -10.79 19.02
C ARG A 246 -10.80 -11.90 18.12
N GLN A 247 -11.04 -11.81 16.80
CA GLN A 247 -10.55 -12.80 15.83
C GLN A 247 -9.02 -12.84 15.72
N HIS A 248 -8.34 -11.76 16.12
CA HIS A 248 -6.89 -11.62 16.03
C HIS A 248 -6.29 -11.34 17.42
N GLU A 249 -6.91 -11.85 18.48
CA GLU A 249 -6.37 -11.72 19.83
C GLU A 249 -4.98 -12.38 19.91
N GLY A 250 -4.02 -11.68 20.53
CA GLY A 250 -2.63 -12.12 20.60
C GLY A 250 -1.76 -11.73 19.40
N TRP A 251 -2.34 -11.25 18.29
CA TRP A 251 -1.59 -10.78 17.13
C TRP A 251 -1.32 -9.26 17.21
N PRO A 252 -0.24 -8.76 16.58
CA PRO A 252 -0.05 -7.32 16.40
C PRO A 252 -1.28 -6.68 15.74
N ILE A 253 -1.61 -5.46 16.13
CA ILE A 253 -2.78 -4.76 15.59
C ILE A 253 -2.37 -3.97 14.36
N TYR A 254 -2.87 -4.39 13.19
CA TYR A 254 -2.63 -3.72 11.91
C TYR A 254 -3.79 -2.78 11.57
N ILE A 255 -3.49 -1.48 11.51
CA ILE A 255 -4.49 -0.44 11.24
C ILE A 255 -4.03 0.40 10.05
N SER A 256 -4.95 0.62 9.10
CA SER A 256 -4.79 1.66 8.09
C SER A 256 -5.57 2.90 8.50
N VAL A 257 -4.92 4.06 8.44
CA VAL A 257 -5.43 5.34 8.91
C VAL A 257 -5.36 6.37 7.80
N ILE A 258 -6.48 7.06 7.58
CA ILE A 258 -6.53 8.29 6.80
C ILE A 258 -6.38 9.46 7.77
N LYS A 259 -5.30 10.22 7.62
CA LYS A 259 -5.01 11.36 8.49
C LYS A 259 -5.98 12.51 8.24
N CYS A 260 -6.27 13.28 9.27
CA CYS A 260 -7.12 14.47 9.14
C CYS A 260 -6.45 15.64 8.42
N HIS A 261 -5.15 15.54 8.13
CA HIS A 261 -4.37 16.55 7.42
C HIS A 261 -3.92 16.10 6.03
N LEU A 262 -3.81 17.06 5.12
CA LEU A 262 -3.07 16.93 3.86
C LEU A 262 -1.56 16.96 4.13
N ARG A 263 -0.75 16.56 3.14
CA ARG A 263 0.72 16.67 3.22
C ARG A 263 1.20 18.11 3.44
N THR A 264 0.40 19.08 3.03
CA THR A 264 0.66 20.52 3.23
C THR A 264 0.47 20.99 4.68
N GLY A 265 -0.02 20.12 5.58
CA GLY A 265 -0.36 20.47 6.96
C GLY A 265 -1.76 21.06 7.12
N LYS A 266 -2.45 21.40 6.02
CA LYS A 266 -3.85 21.86 6.07
C LYS A 266 -4.80 20.74 6.46
N VAL A 267 -5.84 21.07 7.21
CA VAL A 267 -6.93 20.14 7.52
C VAL A 267 -7.63 19.74 6.23
N PHE A 268 -7.91 18.45 6.10
CA PHE A 268 -8.56 17.91 4.91
C PHE A 268 -10.03 18.36 4.87
N TYR A 269 -10.36 19.23 3.93
CA TYR A 269 -11.67 19.90 3.89
C TYR A 269 -12.87 18.92 3.78
N ASN A 270 -12.72 17.80 3.08
CA ASN A 270 -13.82 16.84 2.87
C ASN A 270 -14.26 16.12 4.16
N ILE A 271 -13.54 16.26 5.27
CA ILE A 271 -13.96 15.76 6.58
C ILE A 271 -14.60 16.81 7.48
N LYS A 272 -14.72 18.07 7.05
CA LYS A 272 -15.24 19.18 7.88
C LYS A 272 -16.59 18.87 8.54
N ASP A 273 -17.52 18.27 7.80
CA ASP A 273 -18.85 17.94 8.32
C ASP A 273 -18.75 16.83 9.37
N HIS A 274 -17.85 15.87 9.16
CA HIS A 274 -17.62 14.78 10.10
C HIS A 274 -17.01 15.33 11.40
N LEU A 275 -16.07 16.28 11.28
CA LEU A 275 -15.46 16.96 12.43
C LEU A 275 -16.49 17.81 13.20
N ALA A 276 -17.41 18.48 12.50
CA ALA A 276 -18.49 19.23 13.14
C ALA A 276 -19.42 18.33 13.95
N VAL A 277 -19.87 17.22 13.37
CA VAL A 277 -20.68 16.22 14.09
C VAL A 277 -19.90 15.62 15.26
N LEU A 278 -18.60 15.35 15.09
CA LEU A 278 -17.77 14.79 16.14
C LEU A 278 -17.61 15.73 17.35
N ARG A 279 -17.44 17.02 17.08
CA ARG A 279 -17.41 18.07 18.10
C ARG A 279 -18.72 18.11 18.89
N ASP A 280 -19.84 17.98 18.20
CA ASP A 280 -21.17 18.05 18.83
C ASP A 280 -21.49 16.75 19.61
N GLU A 281 -21.01 15.58 19.16
CA GLU A 281 -21.21 14.28 19.83
C GLU A 281 -20.20 13.99 20.96
N TYR A 282 -19.04 14.68 21.00
CA TYR A 282 -17.97 14.41 21.97
C TYR A 282 -17.39 15.71 22.54
N ALA A 283 -17.79 16.06 23.77
CA ALA A 283 -17.40 17.31 24.42
C ALA A 283 -15.86 17.49 24.60
N GLY A 284 -15.11 16.39 24.72
CA GLY A 284 -13.65 16.42 24.83
C GLY A 284 -12.90 16.54 23.50
N PHE A 285 -13.61 16.67 22.37
CA PHE A 285 -12.99 16.64 21.05
C PHE A 285 -12.19 17.92 20.76
N LYS A 286 -10.89 17.74 20.48
CA LYS A 286 -10.02 18.82 20.00
C LYS A 286 -10.07 18.84 18.48
N VAL A 287 -10.74 19.86 17.92
CA VAL A 287 -10.87 20.03 16.47
C VAL A 287 -9.47 20.26 15.86
N PRO A 288 -9.08 19.49 14.82
CA PRO A 288 -7.84 19.73 14.09
C PRO A 288 -7.77 21.13 13.50
N ILE A 289 -6.57 21.72 13.53
CA ILE A 289 -6.27 23.03 12.94
C ILE A 289 -5.13 22.91 11.95
N ASP A 290 -5.06 23.83 10.99
CA ASP A 290 -3.96 23.87 10.01
C ASP A 290 -2.60 23.95 10.70
N ARG A 291 -1.64 23.19 10.18
CA ARG A 291 -0.27 23.11 10.70
C ARG A 291 0.71 23.68 9.70
N ASP A 292 1.75 24.34 10.20
CA ASP A 292 2.91 24.67 9.38
C ASP A 292 3.69 23.37 9.06
N PRO A 293 3.83 22.98 7.78
CA PRO A 293 4.54 21.76 7.40
C PRO A 293 6.01 21.76 7.87
N ASN A 294 6.61 22.92 8.18
CA ASN A 294 7.97 23.02 8.67
C ASN A 294 8.14 22.86 10.19
N HIS A 295 7.06 22.96 10.98
CA HIS A 295 7.18 22.91 12.45
C HIS A 295 7.44 21.50 13.00
N ASN A 296 7.13 20.46 12.21
CA ASN A 296 7.36 19.05 12.58
C ASN A 296 8.68 18.43 12.07
N ARG A 297 9.47 19.16 11.26
CA ARG A 297 10.80 18.66 10.81
C ARG A 297 11.84 18.56 11.93
N LYS A 298 11.57 19.11 13.12
CA LYS A 298 12.48 19.02 14.28
C LYS A 298 12.24 17.80 15.18
N SER A 299 11.11 17.08 15.06
CA SER A 299 10.79 15.92 15.92
C SER A 299 10.79 14.56 15.23
N SER A 300 10.85 14.49 13.90
CA SER A 300 11.09 13.22 13.18
C SER A 300 12.29 13.34 12.24
N LYS A 301 13.40 12.71 12.61
CA LYS A 301 14.35 12.20 11.60
C LYS A 301 13.63 11.08 10.84
N ASP A 302 12.72 11.44 9.94
CA ASP A 302 12.06 10.54 9.00
C ASP A 302 13.11 10.00 8.02
N LYS A 303 13.79 8.92 8.41
CA LYS A 303 14.50 8.01 7.50
C LYS A 303 13.64 6.82 7.07
N ASP A 304 12.42 6.67 7.60
CA ASP A 304 11.50 5.56 7.30
C ASP A 304 10.53 5.88 6.14
N GLN A 305 10.85 6.88 5.33
CA GLN A 305 10.10 7.21 4.13
C GLN A 305 10.64 6.44 2.93
N ARG A 306 10.51 5.11 2.98
CA ARG A 306 10.51 4.25 1.78
C ARG A 306 9.36 3.26 1.90
N ASP A 307 8.34 3.54 1.10
CA ASP A 307 7.36 2.63 0.52
C ASP A 307 7.05 1.34 1.27
N ILE A 308 6.07 1.47 2.17
CA ILE A 308 5.27 0.36 2.72
C ILE A 308 4.26 -0.15 1.67
N SER A 309 4.35 0.27 0.39
CA SER A 309 3.44 -0.19 -0.69
C SER A 309 3.65 -1.66 -1.07
N HIS A 310 4.73 -2.32 -0.60
CA HIS A 310 4.98 -3.74 -0.80
C HIS A 310 4.67 -4.65 0.41
N LYS A 311 4.20 -4.12 1.55
CA LYS A 311 3.79 -4.95 2.71
C LYS A 311 2.36 -5.50 2.58
N LEU A 312 2.15 -6.34 1.57
CA LEU A 312 0.99 -7.23 1.45
C LEU A 312 1.38 -8.70 1.30
N SER A 313 2.66 -9.02 1.35
CA SER A 313 3.14 -10.39 1.62
C SER A 313 3.69 -10.36 3.04
N GLY A 314 3.29 -11.27 3.91
CA GLY A 314 3.68 -11.32 5.33
C GLY A 314 5.16 -11.63 5.56
N SER A 315 6.07 -10.94 4.87
CA SER A 315 7.51 -11.10 5.00
C SER A 315 8.21 -9.83 5.47
N SER A 316 9.11 -9.97 6.45
CA SER A 316 10.02 -8.90 6.88
C SER A 316 11.41 -9.14 6.31
N VAL A 317 11.98 -8.17 5.60
CA VAL A 317 13.31 -8.26 5.01
C VAL A 317 14.30 -7.43 5.81
N HIS A 318 15.40 -8.04 6.24
CA HIS A 318 16.44 -7.43 7.05
C HIS A 318 17.77 -7.44 6.31
N LYS A 319 18.48 -6.30 6.28
CA LYS A 319 19.82 -6.25 5.70
C LYS A 319 20.84 -6.69 6.75
N VAL A 320 21.55 -7.79 6.51
CA VAL A 320 22.50 -8.37 7.46
C VAL A 320 23.77 -8.84 6.74
N LYS A 321 24.77 -9.28 7.49
CA LYS A 321 25.98 -9.91 6.94
C LYS A 321 25.97 -11.40 7.24
N TYR A 322 26.10 -12.23 6.20
CA TYR A 322 26.28 -13.66 6.36
C TYR A 322 27.74 -13.97 6.71
N VAL A 323 27.94 -14.61 7.87
CA VAL A 323 29.26 -14.93 8.42
C VAL A 323 29.72 -16.30 7.94
N GLY A 324 28.84 -17.31 8.04
CA GLY A 324 29.15 -18.70 7.68
C GLY A 324 28.17 -19.69 8.30
N CYS A 325 28.48 -20.99 8.18
CA CYS A 325 27.67 -22.06 8.77
C CYS A 325 28.53 -23.23 9.26
N THR A 326 28.08 -23.94 10.29
CA THR A 326 28.77 -25.14 10.80
C THR A 326 27.77 -26.25 11.15
N GLY A 327 28.21 -27.51 11.08
CA GLY A 327 27.39 -28.66 11.49
C GLY A 327 27.24 -28.74 13.01
N VAL A 328 26.03 -29.05 13.49
CA VAL A 328 25.72 -29.26 14.92
C VAL A 328 25.24 -30.69 15.23
N GLY A 329 25.31 -31.59 14.24
CA GLY A 329 25.02 -33.02 14.44
C GLY A 329 23.53 -33.28 14.65
N LYS A 330 23.17 -34.12 15.63
CA LYS A 330 21.77 -34.48 15.94
C LYS A 330 21.06 -33.48 16.85
N GLU A 331 21.77 -32.50 17.40
CA GLU A 331 21.23 -31.55 18.35
C GLU A 331 20.75 -30.28 17.64
N GLY A 332 19.42 -30.10 17.55
CA GLY A 332 18.78 -28.93 16.94
C GLY A 332 18.38 -27.82 17.92
N GLY A 333 18.58 -28.01 19.23
CA GLY A 333 18.13 -27.09 20.28
C GLY A 333 18.96 -25.80 20.40
N THR A 334 18.47 -24.82 21.15
CA THR A 334 19.14 -23.51 21.32
C THR A 334 20.50 -23.61 22.03
N SER A 335 20.77 -24.70 22.77
CA SER A 335 22.03 -24.94 23.47
C SER A 335 23.25 -24.99 22.55
N VAL A 336 23.08 -25.34 21.27
CA VAL A 336 24.18 -25.46 20.30
C VAL A 336 24.54 -24.12 19.63
N ILE A 337 23.68 -23.11 19.76
CA ILE A 337 23.82 -21.84 19.03
C ILE A 337 25.07 -21.09 19.46
N GLU A 338 25.31 -21.01 20.77
CA GLU A 338 26.43 -20.25 21.31
C GLU A 338 27.79 -20.80 20.86
N SER A 339 27.96 -22.13 20.94
CA SER A 339 29.19 -22.81 20.53
C SER A 339 29.34 -22.86 19.01
N ALA A 340 28.24 -22.94 18.25
CA ALA A 340 28.28 -22.87 16.79
C ALA A 340 28.71 -21.48 16.28
N ILE A 341 28.22 -20.40 16.90
CA ILE A 341 28.65 -19.03 16.57
C ILE A 341 30.16 -18.89 16.80
N LEU A 342 30.71 -19.40 17.90
CA LEU A 342 32.16 -19.35 18.14
C LEU A 342 32.96 -20.09 17.07
N ARG A 343 32.57 -21.32 16.74
CA ARG A 343 33.26 -22.12 15.72
C ARG A 343 33.29 -21.40 14.36
N VAL A 344 32.16 -20.83 13.94
CA VAL A 344 32.10 -20.07 12.68
C VAL A 344 32.99 -18.83 12.73
N LEU A 345 33.05 -18.13 13.86
CA LEU A 345 33.94 -16.97 14.05
C LEU A 345 35.43 -17.33 14.13
N GLU A 346 35.76 -18.51 14.64
CA GLU A 346 37.13 -19.03 14.63
C GLU A 346 37.58 -19.39 13.21
N GLU A 347 36.69 -20.00 12.42
CA GLU A 347 36.96 -20.38 11.03
C GLU A 347 37.04 -19.18 10.07
N HIS A 348 36.13 -18.20 10.20
CA HIS A 348 35.97 -17.10 9.25
C HIS A 348 36.57 -15.77 9.74
N GLY A 349 37.11 -15.75 10.96
CA GLY A 349 37.60 -14.56 11.63
C GLY A 349 36.49 -13.63 12.12
N ARG A 350 36.87 -12.60 12.88
CA ARG A 350 35.95 -11.62 13.51
C ARG A 350 35.88 -10.27 12.78
N ASN A 351 36.31 -10.19 11.53
CA ASN A 351 36.34 -8.94 10.77
C ASN A 351 35.03 -8.74 9.97
N PRO A 352 34.16 -7.77 10.32
CA PRO A 352 32.91 -7.56 9.60
C PRO A 352 33.05 -7.21 8.12
N THR A 353 34.22 -6.73 7.67
CA THR A 353 34.44 -6.36 6.27
C THR A 353 34.65 -7.57 5.36
N THR A 354 34.91 -8.76 5.91
CA THR A 354 35.11 -9.99 5.14
C THR A 354 33.82 -10.80 4.96
N TYR A 355 32.74 -10.42 5.65
CA TYR A 355 31.45 -11.10 5.57
C TYR A 355 30.62 -10.62 4.39
N LYS A 356 29.78 -11.52 3.88
CA LYS A 356 28.96 -11.27 2.70
C LYS A 356 27.72 -10.44 3.05
N ASP A 357 27.47 -9.34 2.35
CA ASP A 357 26.23 -8.56 2.52
C ASP A 357 25.05 -9.31 1.91
N VAL A 358 24.00 -9.52 2.70
CA VAL A 358 22.82 -10.30 2.33
C VAL A 358 21.54 -9.62 2.81
N PHE A 359 20.43 -9.99 2.19
CA PHE A 359 19.10 -9.76 2.73
C PHE A 359 18.54 -11.05 3.30
N LEU A 360 17.92 -10.94 4.47
CA LEU A 360 17.27 -12.02 5.19
C LEU A 360 15.77 -11.74 5.22
N GLU A 361 15.00 -12.50 4.45
CA GLU A 361 13.53 -12.45 4.45
C GLU A 361 12.98 -13.49 5.41
N LEU A 362 12.20 -13.03 6.39
CA LEU A 362 11.36 -13.87 7.23
C LEU A 362 9.94 -13.82 6.65
N GLY A 363 9.59 -14.79 5.79
CA GLY A 363 8.25 -14.94 5.25
C GLY A 363 7.33 -15.76 6.15
N GLU A 364 6.07 -15.95 5.77
CA GLU A 364 5.07 -16.65 6.60
C GLU A 364 5.38 -18.15 6.82
N THR A 365 6.07 -18.78 5.86
CA THR A 365 6.34 -20.23 5.86
C THR A 365 7.82 -20.58 5.75
N ASN A 366 8.66 -19.61 5.44
CA ASN A 366 10.06 -19.82 5.13
C ASN A 366 10.93 -18.61 5.47
N LEU A 367 12.21 -18.88 5.57
CA LEU A 367 13.29 -17.92 5.66
C LEU A 367 14.13 -18.04 4.39
N ILE A 368 14.37 -16.92 3.72
CA ILE A 368 15.16 -16.85 2.49
C ILE A 368 16.31 -15.87 2.70
N THR A 369 17.51 -16.27 2.27
CA THR A 369 18.69 -15.40 2.26
C THR A 369 19.16 -15.23 0.81
N TRP A 370 19.31 -14.00 0.33
CA TRP A 370 19.89 -13.69 -0.99
C TRP A 370 20.98 -12.62 -0.89
N GLU A 371 21.81 -12.55 -1.93
CA GLU A 371 22.95 -11.64 -1.98
C GLU A 371 22.51 -10.17 -2.18
N ALA A 372 23.09 -9.24 -1.43
CA ALA A 372 22.69 -7.83 -1.52
C ALA A 372 23.06 -7.15 -2.86
N SER A 373 23.97 -7.73 -3.63
CA SER A 373 24.35 -7.23 -4.96
C SER A 373 23.52 -7.82 -6.11
N ASP A 374 22.74 -8.87 -5.85
CA ASP A 374 21.97 -9.60 -6.87
C ASP A 374 20.76 -10.30 -6.20
N GLU A 375 19.58 -9.68 -6.35
CA GLU A 375 18.33 -10.14 -5.73
C GLU A 375 17.85 -11.50 -6.27
N ASP A 376 18.28 -11.90 -7.47
CA ASP A 376 17.93 -13.19 -8.06
C ASP A 376 18.82 -14.34 -7.53
N ARG A 377 19.91 -14.00 -6.82
CA ARG A 377 20.87 -14.98 -6.28
C ARG A 377 20.53 -15.40 -4.85
N ILE A 378 19.65 -16.38 -4.74
CA ILE A 378 19.31 -17.05 -3.46
C ILE A 378 20.51 -17.86 -2.96
N ILE A 379 20.95 -17.57 -1.74
CA ILE A 379 22.02 -18.28 -1.03
C ILE A 379 21.45 -19.52 -0.34
N MET A 380 20.30 -19.39 0.31
CA MET A 380 19.60 -20.49 0.96
C MET A 380 18.12 -20.17 1.20
N LYS A 381 17.32 -21.22 1.33
CA LYS A 381 15.90 -21.15 1.69
C LYS A 381 15.57 -22.32 2.61
N HIS A 382 14.96 -22.03 3.76
CA HIS A 382 14.51 -23.03 4.72
C HIS A 382 13.06 -22.75 5.11
N CYS A 383 12.21 -23.76 5.16
CA CYS A 383 10.86 -23.64 5.70
C CYS A 383 10.89 -23.67 7.23
N TYR A 384 9.94 -23.04 7.92
CA TYR A 384 9.92 -23.05 9.39
C TYR A 384 9.90 -24.44 10.03
N PRO A 385 9.23 -25.47 9.45
CA PRO A 385 9.33 -26.83 9.97
C PRO A 385 10.73 -27.46 9.86
N GLU A 386 11.66 -26.86 9.12
CA GLU A 386 13.06 -27.28 9.01
C GLU A 386 13.96 -26.53 10.01
N ILE A 387 13.49 -25.40 10.57
CA ILE A 387 14.23 -24.58 11.52
C ILE A 387 13.91 -25.05 12.95
N SER A 388 14.91 -25.58 13.64
CA SER A 388 14.74 -26.18 14.97
C SER A 388 14.93 -25.21 16.12
N SER A 389 15.80 -24.21 15.95
CA SER A 389 16.06 -23.20 16.96
C SER A 389 16.68 -21.95 16.36
N CYS A 390 16.60 -20.84 17.08
CA CYS A 390 17.21 -19.59 16.70
C CYS A 390 17.59 -18.80 17.96
N GLY A 391 18.59 -17.93 17.87
CA GLY A 391 19.10 -17.21 19.03
C GLY A 391 20.38 -16.43 18.76
N ARG A 392 20.96 -15.87 19.81
CA ARG A 392 22.16 -15.02 19.76
C ARG A 392 23.02 -15.20 21.01
N ARG A 393 24.25 -14.72 20.95
CA ARG A 393 25.13 -14.68 22.13
C ARG A 393 24.77 -13.53 23.06
N VAL A 394 25.07 -13.68 24.34
CA VAL A 394 24.87 -12.64 25.37
C VAL A 394 26.03 -11.65 25.41
N ASP A 395 27.25 -12.11 25.11
CA ASP A 395 28.48 -11.31 25.06
C ASP A 395 28.73 -10.65 23.69
N ALA A 396 27.98 -11.05 22.66
CA ALA A 396 28.13 -10.56 21.29
C ALA A 396 26.75 -10.37 20.64
N LEU A 397 26.02 -9.34 21.10
CA LEU A 397 24.59 -9.12 20.82
C LEU A 397 24.24 -9.00 19.33
N LEU A 398 25.19 -8.59 18.49
CA LEU A 398 24.98 -8.42 17.05
C LEU A 398 25.09 -9.74 16.26
N TYR A 399 25.70 -10.78 16.84
CA TYR A 399 25.82 -12.08 16.21
C TYR A 399 24.64 -12.96 16.59
N PHE A 400 23.95 -13.44 15.57
CA PHE A 400 22.81 -14.32 15.73
C PHE A 400 22.87 -15.48 14.77
N ALA A 401 22.10 -16.52 15.07
CA ALA A 401 22.04 -17.70 14.25
C ALA A 401 20.69 -18.40 14.34
N TYR A 402 20.41 -19.23 13.34
CA TYR A 402 19.37 -20.24 13.41
C TYR A 402 19.94 -21.60 13.00
N VAL A 403 19.32 -22.65 13.53
CA VAL A 403 19.66 -24.04 13.25
C VAL A 403 18.56 -24.61 12.35
N ALA A 404 18.95 -25.20 11.22
CA ALA A 404 18.03 -25.90 10.34
C ALA A 404 18.52 -27.32 10.04
N GLY A 405 17.56 -28.23 9.91
CA GLY A 405 17.78 -29.60 9.48
C GLY A 405 17.98 -29.71 7.98
N ASP A 406 18.56 -30.84 7.55
CA ASP A 406 18.56 -31.29 6.15
C ASP A 406 17.15 -31.59 5.60
N THR A 407 16.18 -31.76 6.50
CA THR A 407 14.75 -31.90 6.23
C THR A 407 13.96 -31.33 7.43
N THR A 408 12.65 -31.57 7.49
CA THR A 408 11.80 -31.19 8.63
C THR A 408 12.36 -31.71 9.96
N CYS A 409 12.26 -30.91 11.03
CA CYS A 409 12.88 -31.19 12.32
C CYS A 409 12.42 -32.49 12.97
N THR A 410 11.22 -32.99 12.63
CA THR A 410 10.69 -34.27 13.11
C THR A 410 11.37 -35.49 12.49
N ILE A 411 12.03 -35.32 11.34
CA ILE A 411 12.66 -36.39 10.57
C ILE A 411 14.19 -36.23 10.54
N SER A 412 14.67 -34.98 10.59
CA SER A 412 16.09 -34.65 10.41
C SER A 412 16.98 -35.30 11.47
N LYS A 413 18.11 -35.86 11.00
CA LYS A 413 19.17 -36.43 11.85
C LYS A 413 20.45 -35.60 11.79
N GLN A 414 20.47 -34.53 11.00
CA GLN A 414 21.61 -33.67 10.80
C GLN A 414 21.16 -32.22 10.71
N PHE A 415 21.65 -31.42 11.65
CA PHE A 415 21.37 -30.01 11.75
C PHE A 415 22.62 -29.18 11.42
N LYS A 416 22.40 -28.02 10.82
CA LYS A 416 23.41 -27.02 10.50
C LYS A 416 23.00 -25.68 11.07
N CYS A 417 23.95 -24.99 11.69
CA CYS A 417 23.75 -23.65 12.25
C CYS A 417 24.29 -22.61 11.28
N PHE A 418 23.47 -21.60 10.95
CA PHE A 418 23.78 -20.53 10.02
C PHE A 418 23.91 -19.21 10.79
N VAL A 419 25.07 -18.56 10.66
CA VAL A 419 25.46 -17.42 11.50
C VAL A 419 25.48 -16.12 10.70
N TYR A 420 24.93 -15.09 11.31
CA TYR A 420 24.74 -13.76 10.74
C TYR A 420 25.21 -12.69 11.72
N LEU A 421 25.54 -11.53 11.16
CA LEU A 421 25.86 -10.31 11.88
C LEU A 421 24.87 -9.21 11.48
N ALA A 422 24.13 -8.68 12.45
CA ALA A 422 23.20 -7.56 12.23
C ALA A 422 23.93 -6.21 12.16
N THR A 423 23.26 -5.20 11.59
CA THR A 423 23.84 -3.85 11.51
C THR A 423 23.59 -3.03 12.78
N CYS A 424 22.57 -3.38 13.57
CA CYS A 424 22.32 -2.81 14.89
C CYS A 424 21.55 -3.76 15.82
N ASP A 425 21.62 -3.50 17.13
CA ASP A 425 20.98 -4.32 18.18
C ASP A 425 19.44 -4.35 18.09
N LYS A 426 18.86 -3.29 17.50
CA LYS A 426 17.42 -3.17 17.28
C LYS A 426 16.92 -4.17 16.23
N GLU A 427 17.67 -4.41 15.15
CA GLU A 427 17.34 -5.41 14.13
C GLU A 427 17.37 -6.83 14.70
N VAL A 428 18.36 -7.13 15.55
CA VAL A 428 18.44 -8.43 16.24
C VAL A 428 17.24 -8.63 17.16
N SER A 429 16.87 -7.60 17.91
CA SER A 429 15.69 -7.68 18.79
C SER A 429 14.40 -7.90 18.00
N GLU A 430 14.26 -7.31 16.81
CA GLU A 430 13.13 -7.53 15.90
C GLU A 430 13.11 -8.96 15.29
N LEU A 431 14.28 -9.58 15.08
CA LEU A 431 14.41 -10.96 14.59
C LEU A 431 14.08 -12.03 15.65
N PHE A 432 14.19 -11.71 16.95
CA PHE A 432 14.09 -12.67 18.07
C PHE A 432 13.07 -12.30 19.15
N HIS A 433 12.02 -11.54 18.83
CA HIS A 433 10.93 -11.37 19.80
C HIS A 433 10.40 -12.76 20.21
N PRO A 434 10.45 -13.12 21.50
CA PRO A 434 10.08 -14.46 21.94
C PRO A 434 8.58 -14.67 21.70
N CYS A 435 8.26 -15.61 20.83
CA CYS A 435 6.98 -16.31 20.88
C CYS A 435 6.90 -17.02 22.24
N GLY A 436 6.23 -16.41 23.21
CA GLY A 436 5.71 -17.07 24.41
C GLY A 436 6.73 -17.43 25.48
N SER A 437 6.65 -16.71 26.61
CA SER A 437 6.71 -17.32 27.95
C SER A 437 5.30 -17.34 28.50
#